data_AF-S5AMD3-F1
#
_entry.id   AF-S5AMD3-F1
#
_cell.length_a   1.000
_cell.length_b   1.000
_cell.length_c   1.000
_cell.angle_alpha   90.00
_cell.angle_beta   90.00
_cell.angle_gamma   90.00
#
_symmetry.space_group_name_H-M   'P 1'
#
loop_
_entity.id
_entity.type
_entity.pdbx_description
1 polymer ?
#
loop_
_entity_poly.entity_id
_entity_poly.type
_entity_poly.pdbx_seq_one_letter_code
_entity_poly.pdbx_strand_id
1 'polypeptide(L)'
;MAYWLFKTEPDAFSIDDLANRPEQTEPWDGVRNYQARNFLRDGVKLGDKVFIYHSSCKLVGIAGVAEVVKDGYPDTTQFNPESKYYDPKSSEENPRWFRVDVKFVEKFSSVLPLSVIKSMEGITELPLVKKGGRLSIMPVQEGEWQQLYAAAKG
;
A
#
# COMPACT_ATOMS: atom_id res chain seq x y z
N MET A 1 -15.02 -7.32 2.84
CA MET A 1 -13.86 -7.01 2.00
C MET A 1 -13.75 -5.50 1.95
N ALA A 2 -12.62 -4.96 2.38
CA ALA A 2 -12.29 -3.54 2.32
C ALA A 2 -11.26 -3.27 1.20
N TYR A 3 -11.09 -1.99 0.90
CA TYR A 3 -10.23 -1.51 -0.17
C TYR A 3 -9.18 -0.55 0.37
N TRP A 4 -7.96 -0.68 -0.13
CA TRP A 4 -6.81 0.07 0.36
C TRP A 4 -5.93 0.56 -0.79
N LEU A 5 -5.09 1.54 -0.49
CA LEU A 5 -4.02 1.99 -1.38
C LEU A 5 -2.71 2.00 -0.60
N PHE A 6 -1.72 1.26 -1.11
CA PHE A 6 -0.38 1.15 -0.53
C PHE A 6 0.62 1.83 -1.45
N LYS A 7 1.38 2.77 -0.91
CA LYS A 7 2.44 3.48 -1.64
C LYS A 7 3.76 2.72 -1.58
N THR A 8 4.45 2.69 -2.71
CA THR A 8 5.83 2.21 -2.82
C THR A 8 6.58 3.07 -3.85
N GLU A 9 7.89 3.20 -3.67
CA GLU A 9 8.75 3.84 -4.67
C GLU A 9 9.17 2.76 -5.66
N PRO A 10 8.88 2.90 -6.96
CA PRO A 10 9.13 1.82 -7.93
C PRO A 10 10.62 1.51 -8.13
N ASP A 11 11.52 2.43 -7.79
CA ASP A 11 12.96 2.19 -7.81
C ASP A 11 13.41 1.27 -6.65
N ALA A 12 12.59 1.15 -5.59
CA ALA A 12 12.83 0.27 -4.45
C ALA A 12 12.01 -1.02 -4.54
N PHE A 13 10.72 -0.92 -4.87
CA PHE A 13 9.82 -2.05 -5.04
C PHE A 13 8.60 -1.65 -5.89
N SER A 14 8.53 -2.12 -7.12
CA SER A 14 7.46 -1.84 -8.08
C SER A 14 6.37 -2.92 -8.09
N ILE A 15 5.33 -2.72 -8.91
CA ILE A 15 4.30 -3.74 -9.15
C ILE A 15 4.89 -4.94 -9.91
N ASP A 16 5.89 -4.69 -10.76
CA ASP A 16 6.59 -5.74 -11.49
C ASP A 16 7.48 -6.57 -10.55
N ASP A 17 8.12 -5.93 -9.57
CA ASP A 17 8.88 -6.66 -8.54
C ASP A 17 7.96 -7.58 -7.74
N LEU A 18 6.77 -7.10 -7.34
CA LEU A 18 5.76 -7.94 -6.69
C LEU A 18 5.31 -9.10 -7.58
N ALA A 19 5.05 -8.85 -8.87
CA ALA A 19 4.66 -9.88 -9.83
C ALA A 19 5.75 -10.96 -10.01
N ASN A 20 7.01 -10.59 -9.84
CA ASN A 20 8.19 -11.47 -9.98
C ASN A 20 8.64 -12.12 -8.66
N ARG A 21 8.01 -11.81 -7.52
CA ARG A 21 8.31 -12.50 -6.26
C ARG A 21 7.94 -13.98 -6.32
N PRO A 22 8.61 -14.84 -5.52
CA PRO A 22 8.12 -16.20 -5.26
C PRO A 22 6.66 -16.16 -4.81
N GLU A 23 5.83 -17.01 -5.40
CA GLU A 23 4.36 -17.03 -5.17
C GLU A 23 3.66 -15.68 -5.41
N GLN A 24 4.36 -14.74 -6.08
CA GLN A 24 3.96 -13.36 -6.31
C GLN A 24 3.55 -12.62 -5.04
N THR A 25 4.16 -12.98 -3.91
CA THR A 25 3.78 -12.52 -2.56
C THR A 25 4.94 -11.79 -1.89
N GLU A 26 4.64 -10.70 -1.20
CA GLU A 26 5.63 -9.90 -0.46
C GLU A 26 5.11 -9.47 0.92
N PRO A 27 5.94 -9.57 1.97
CA PRO A 27 5.70 -8.87 3.24
C PRO A 27 5.82 -7.35 3.06
N TRP A 28 4.73 -6.62 3.27
CA TRP A 28 4.67 -5.17 3.13
C TRP A 28 5.24 -4.45 4.36
N ASP A 29 6.57 -4.46 4.49
CA ASP A 29 7.31 -3.94 5.64
C ASP A 29 7.63 -2.44 5.58
N GLY A 30 8.38 -1.94 6.59
CA GLY A 30 8.97 -0.61 6.55
C GLY A 30 8.01 0.55 6.85
N VAL A 31 6.75 0.26 7.20
CA VAL A 31 5.80 1.29 7.62
C VAL A 31 6.16 1.82 9.00
N ARG A 32 6.52 3.11 9.08
CA ARG A 32 6.95 3.81 10.30
C ARG A 32 6.10 5.04 10.65
N ASN A 33 4.87 5.09 10.12
CA ASN A 33 3.86 6.07 10.49
C ASN A 33 2.80 5.41 11.39
N TYR A 34 2.48 6.02 12.53
CA TYR A 34 1.56 5.43 13.51
C TYR A 34 0.13 5.21 12.98
N GLN A 35 -0.39 6.13 12.17
CA GLN A 35 -1.72 5.99 11.59
C GLN A 35 -1.74 4.88 10.52
N ALA A 36 -0.74 4.87 9.63
CA ALA A 36 -0.58 3.80 8.64
C ALA A 36 -0.42 2.42 9.30
N ARG A 37 0.37 2.34 10.39
CA ARG A 37 0.50 1.13 11.20
C ARG A 37 -0.84 0.69 11.77
N ASN A 38 -1.63 1.60 12.36
CA ASN A 38 -2.92 1.25 12.93
C ASN A 38 -3.85 0.68 11.85
N PHE A 39 -3.81 1.21 10.62
CA PHE A 39 -4.52 0.59 9.50
C PHE A 39 -4.06 -0.83 9.22
N LEU A 40 -2.74 -1.09 9.13
CA LEU A 40 -2.22 -2.45 8.90
C LEU A 40 -2.57 -3.42 10.03
N ARG A 41 -2.45 -2.99 11.29
CA ARG A 41 -2.67 -3.84 12.47
C ARG A 41 -4.16 -4.12 12.69
N ASP A 42 -4.98 -3.07 12.65
CA ASP A 42 -6.37 -3.14 13.13
C ASP A 42 -7.36 -3.24 11.97
N GLY A 43 -7.09 -2.56 10.85
CA GLY A 43 -8.02 -2.38 9.74
C GLY A 43 -7.89 -3.42 8.63
N VAL A 44 -6.69 -3.61 8.09
CA VAL A 44 -6.42 -4.48 6.94
C VAL A 44 -6.64 -5.95 7.31
N LYS A 45 -7.39 -6.68 6.48
CA LYS A 45 -7.72 -8.10 6.66
C LYS A 45 -7.49 -8.94 5.40
N LEU A 46 -7.41 -10.25 5.59
CA LEU A 46 -7.27 -11.28 4.58
C LEU A 46 -8.38 -11.15 3.54
N GLY A 47 -7.99 -11.15 2.27
CA GLY A 47 -8.89 -10.97 1.13
C GLY A 47 -9.21 -9.51 0.78
N ASP A 48 -8.75 -8.53 1.57
CA ASP A 48 -8.87 -7.12 1.18
C ASP A 48 -8.05 -6.82 -0.08
N LYS A 49 -8.55 -5.90 -0.90
CA LYS A 49 -7.89 -5.48 -2.15
C LYS A 49 -7.08 -4.21 -1.94
N VAL A 50 -5.95 -4.15 -2.63
CA VAL A 50 -4.96 -3.09 -2.46
C VAL A 50 -4.55 -2.54 -3.82
N PHE A 51 -4.70 -1.24 -4.03
CA PHE A 51 -4.02 -0.55 -5.12
C PHE A 51 -2.54 -0.39 -4.77
N ILE A 52 -1.67 -0.84 -5.67
CA ILE A 52 -0.24 -0.56 -5.59
C ILE A 52 0.01 0.78 -6.27
N TYR A 53 0.38 1.79 -5.49
CA TYR A 53 0.62 3.15 -5.93
C TYR A 53 2.12 3.43 -6.00
N HIS A 54 2.60 3.84 -7.17
CA HIS A 54 3.97 4.29 -7.37
C HIS A 54 4.12 5.76 -6.95
N SER A 55 4.96 6.00 -5.95
CA SER A 55 5.30 7.32 -5.42
C SER A 55 6.75 7.71 -5.72
N SER A 56 7.08 8.99 -5.54
CA SER A 56 8.45 9.53 -5.63
C SER A 56 9.17 9.23 -6.96
N CYS A 57 8.45 9.07 -8.06
CA CYS A 57 8.99 8.73 -9.38
C CYS A 57 8.46 9.67 -10.48
N LYS A 58 8.90 9.46 -11.73
CA LYS A 58 8.46 10.29 -12.88
C LYS A 58 6.96 10.11 -13.20
N LEU A 59 6.44 8.91 -13.05
CA LEU A 59 5.05 8.53 -13.36
C LEU A 59 4.35 8.09 -12.07
N VAL A 60 3.93 9.06 -11.26
CA VAL A 60 3.23 8.79 -9.99
C VAL A 60 1.76 8.45 -10.23
N GLY A 61 1.29 7.37 -9.62
CA GLY A 61 -0.06 6.88 -9.86
C GLY A 61 -0.30 5.44 -9.43
N ILE A 62 -1.49 4.93 -9.74
CA ILE A 62 -1.86 3.54 -9.45
C ILE A 62 -1.34 2.65 -10.58
N ALA A 63 -0.53 1.65 -10.24
CA ALA A 63 0.13 0.76 -11.21
C ALA A 63 -0.54 -0.61 -11.36
N GLY A 64 -1.35 -1.01 -10.39
CA GLY A 64 -2.02 -2.31 -10.40
C GLY A 64 -2.72 -2.64 -9.08
N VAL A 65 -3.12 -3.89 -8.94
CA VAL A 65 -3.85 -4.42 -7.79
C VAL A 65 -3.08 -5.60 -7.17
N ALA A 66 -3.16 -5.65 -5.84
CA ALA A 66 -2.78 -6.77 -5.02
C ALA A 66 -3.94 -7.16 -4.09
N GLU A 67 -3.80 -8.30 -3.41
CA GLU A 67 -4.71 -8.80 -2.38
C GLU A 67 -3.92 -9.11 -1.12
N VAL A 68 -4.52 -8.84 0.04
CA VAL A 68 -3.93 -9.21 1.34
C VAL A 68 -4.08 -10.70 1.55
N VAL A 69 -2.95 -11.41 1.70
CA VAL A 69 -2.89 -12.85 1.95
C VAL A 69 -2.49 -13.20 3.39
N LYS A 70 -2.18 -12.19 4.21
CA LYS A 70 -1.95 -12.33 5.66
C LYS A 70 -2.26 -11.03 6.41
N ASP A 71 -3.07 -11.15 7.46
CA ASP A 71 -3.45 -10.05 8.37
C ASP A 71 -2.25 -9.43 9.10
N GLY A 72 -2.46 -8.27 9.72
CA GLY A 72 -1.44 -7.51 10.44
C GLY A 72 -0.66 -8.33 11.47
N TYR A 73 0.66 -8.38 11.33
CA TYR A 73 1.58 -9.05 12.25
C TYR A 73 2.87 -8.23 12.45
N PRO A 74 3.68 -8.49 13.50
CA PRO A 74 4.89 -7.72 13.77
C PRO A 74 5.86 -7.67 12.59
N ASP A 75 6.32 -6.48 12.25
CA ASP A 75 7.35 -6.26 11.24
C ASP A 75 8.73 -6.62 11.81
N THR A 76 9.31 -7.75 11.40
CA THR A 76 10.59 -8.24 11.94
C THR A 76 11.77 -7.31 11.66
N THR A 77 11.67 -6.42 10.66
CA THR A 77 12.74 -5.47 10.34
C THR A 77 12.99 -4.46 11.46
N GLN A 78 12.01 -4.24 12.35
CA GLN A 78 12.15 -3.32 13.47
C GLN A 78 13.10 -3.81 14.56
N PHE A 79 13.40 -5.11 14.61
CA PHE A 79 14.27 -5.71 15.64
C PHE A 79 15.71 -5.91 15.17
N ASN A 80 15.98 -5.81 13.86
CA ASN A 80 17.31 -6.01 13.30
C ASN A 80 18.10 -4.70 13.26
N PRO A 81 19.21 -4.53 14.00
CA PRO A 81 20.03 -3.32 14.00
C PRO A 81 20.63 -2.94 12.64
N GLU A 82 20.77 -3.90 11.72
CA GLU A 82 21.30 -3.66 10.37
C GLU A 82 20.21 -3.18 9.40
N SER A 83 18.93 -3.27 9.79
CA SER A 83 17.83 -2.80 8.94
C SER A 83 17.76 -1.28 8.93
N LYS A 84 17.50 -0.71 7.74
CA LYS A 84 17.09 0.71 7.59
C LYS A 84 15.84 1.08 8.41
N TYR A 85 15.06 0.09 8.84
CA TYR A 85 13.81 0.27 9.57
C TYR A 85 13.90 -0.19 11.04
N TYR A 86 15.11 -0.39 11.57
CA TYR A 86 15.35 -0.69 12.97
C TYR A 86 14.73 0.36 13.89
N ASP A 87 14.11 -0.10 14.98
CA ASP A 87 13.61 0.78 16.05
C ASP A 87 14.12 0.27 17.41
N PRO A 88 15.12 0.94 18.02
CA PRO A 88 15.73 0.48 19.29
C PRO A 88 14.77 0.49 20.48
N LYS A 89 13.56 1.08 20.33
CA LYS A 89 12.52 1.09 21.35
C LYS A 89 11.43 0.05 21.09
N SER A 90 11.61 -0.82 20.10
CA SER A 90 10.71 -1.93 19.82
C SER A 90 11.34 -3.25 20.25
N SER A 91 10.55 -4.13 20.86
CA SER A 91 10.98 -5.46 21.29
C SER A 91 10.00 -6.52 20.79
N GLU A 92 10.41 -7.78 20.76
CA GLU A 92 9.53 -8.89 20.35
C GLU A 92 8.30 -9.03 21.26
N GLU A 93 8.45 -8.72 22.55
CA GLU A 93 7.35 -8.70 23.53
C GLU A 93 6.40 -7.51 23.35
N ASN A 94 6.88 -6.40 22.80
CA ASN A 94 6.09 -5.18 22.59
C ASN A 94 6.39 -4.55 21.21
N PRO A 95 5.95 -5.20 20.12
CA PRO A 95 6.21 -4.74 18.76
C PRO A 95 5.49 -3.42 18.48
N ARG A 96 6.25 -2.41 18.06
CA ARG A 96 5.71 -1.09 17.71
C ARG A 96 5.20 -1.01 16.28
N TRP A 97 5.70 -1.83 15.37
CA TRP A 97 5.43 -1.78 13.93
C TRP A 97 4.88 -3.10 13.40
N PHE A 98 3.98 -2.99 12.42
CA PHE A 98 3.22 -4.11 11.87
C PHE A 98 3.28 -4.06 10.35
N ARG A 99 3.23 -5.23 9.73
CA ARG A 99 3.14 -5.47 8.30
C ARG A 99 2.03 -6.47 7.99
N VAL A 100 1.70 -6.59 6.72
CA VAL A 100 0.80 -7.59 6.15
C VAL A 100 1.55 -8.29 5.00
N ASP A 101 1.05 -9.42 4.52
CA ASP A 101 1.54 -9.97 3.25
C ASP A 101 0.54 -9.67 2.14
N VAL A 102 1.04 -9.19 1.01
CA VAL A 102 0.22 -8.93 -0.18
C VAL A 102 0.67 -9.80 -1.33
N LYS A 103 -0.29 -10.25 -2.13
CA LYS A 103 -0.08 -11.04 -3.33
C LYS A 103 -0.51 -10.26 -4.55
N PHE A 104 0.30 -10.30 -5.60
CA PHE A 104 -0.03 -9.74 -6.91
C PHE A 104 -1.38 -10.26 -7.41
N VAL A 105 -2.21 -9.36 -7.95
CA VAL A 105 -3.45 -9.72 -8.63
C VAL A 105 -3.36 -9.33 -10.09
N GLU A 106 -3.07 -8.06 -10.37
CA GLU A 106 -2.90 -7.59 -11.74
C GLU A 106 -2.03 -6.36 -11.83
N LYS A 107 -1.44 -6.16 -13.01
CA LYS A 107 -0.78 -4.94 -13.43
C LYS A 107 -1.65 -4.26 -14.49
N PHE A 108 -1.82 -2.95 -14.38
CA PHE A 108 -2.52 -2.17 -15.41
C PHE A 108 -1.64 -1.92 -16.63
N SER A 109 -2.26 -1.78 -17.81
CA SER A 109 -1.55 -1.53 -19.08
C SER A 109 -0.74 -0.23 -19.03
N SER A 110 -1.22 0.74 -18.26
CA SER A 110 -0.52 1.98 -17.93
C SER A 110 -0.81 2.40 -16.49
N VAL A 111 0.10 3.18 -15.90
CA VAL A 111 -0.12 3.76 -14.57
C VAL A 111 -1.23 4.80 -14.67
N LEU A 112 -2.28 4.70 -13.83
CA LEU A 112 -3.30 5.74 -13.70
C LEU A 112 -2.70 6.95 -12.98
N PRO A 113 -2.43 8.08 -13.66
CA PRO A 113 -1.63 9.16 -13.10
C PRO A 113 -2.36 9.91 -11.97
N LEU A 114 -1.61 10.40 -10.99
CA LEU A 114 -2.17 11.23 -9.89
C LEU A 114 -2.94 12.45 -10.41
N SER A 115 -2.51 13.05 -11.51
CA SER A 115 -3.20 14.18 -12.14
C SER A 115 -4.60 13.81 -12.59
N VAL A 116 -4.77 12.63 -13.18
CA VAL A 116 -6.08 12.09 -13.58
C VAL A 116 -6.93 11.82 -12.34
N ILE A 117 -6.37 11.13 -11.34
CA ILE A 117 -7.07 10.83 -10.08
C ILE A 117 -7.61 12.12 -9.43
N LYS A 118 -6.82 13.18 -9.40
CA LYS A 118 -7.23 14.49 -8.82
C LYS A 118 -8.28 15.23 -9.64
N SER A 119 -8.42 14.92 -10.93
CA SER A 119 -9.46 15.51 -11.79
C SER A 119 -10.79 14.76 -11.72
N MET A 120 -10.84 13.59 -11.08
CA MET A 120 -12.07 12.80 -10.95
C MET A 120 -12.94 13.38 -9.83
N GLU A 121 -14.08 13.97 -10.19
CA GLU A 121 -15.00 14.61 -9.23
C GLU A 121 -15.54 13.66 -8.16
N GLY A 122 -15.64 12.36 -8.48
CA GLY A 122 -16.13 11.33 -7.56
C GLY A 122 -15.09 10.77 -6.59
N ILE A 123 -13.85 11.30 -6.59
CA ILE A 123 -12.77 10.91 -5.67
C ILE A 123 -12.54 12.06 -4.70
N THR A 124 -13.25 12.04 -3.57
CA THR A 124 -13.26 13.15 -2.59
C THR A 124 -12.75 12.74 -1.22
N GLU A 125 -12.87 11.46 -0.87
CA GLU A 125 -12.59 10.93 0.45
C GLU A 125 -11.20 10.31 0.58
N LEU A 126 -10.64 9.86 -0.55
CA LEU A 126 -9.31 9.29 -0.63
C LEU A 126 -8.25 10.26 -0.05
N PRO A 127 -7.49 9.88 0.99
CA PRO A 127 -6.48 10.77 1.58
C PRO A 127 -5.41 11.28 0.60
N LEU A 128 -5.23 10.60 -0.54
CA LEU A 128 -4.32 10.98 -1.62
C LEU A 128 -4.67 12.34 -2.27
N VAL A 129 -5.96 12.69 -2.36
CA VAL A 129 -6.41 13.93 -3.00
C VAL A 129 -6.61 15.08 -2.00
N LYS A 130 -6.65 14.76 -0.71
CA LYS A 130 -6.79 15.74 0.38
C LYS A 130 -5.46 16.46 0.64
N LYS A 131 -5.51 17.76 0.94
CA LYS A 131 -4.31 18.56 1.27
C LYS A 131 -3.59 17.97 2.48
N GLY A 132 -2.27 17.79 2.38
CA GLY A 132 -1.42 17.35 3.49
C GLY A 132 -1.35 15.83 3.73
N GLY A 133 -1.99 15.01 2.89
CA GLY A 133 -1.97 13.55 3.02
C GLY A 133 -0.58 12.93 2.80
N ARG A 134 0.16 12.66 3.88
CA ARG A 134 1.47 11.97 3.85
C ARG A 134 1.39 10.47 4.21
N LEU A 135 0.20 9.89 4.19
CA LEU A 135 0.02 8.46 4.51
C LEU A 135 0.50 7.58 3.36
N SER A 136 1.21 6.50 3.72
CA SER A 136 1.64 5.43 2.80
C SER A 136 0.61 4.30 2.69
N ILE A 137 -0.23 4.13 3.71
CA ILE A 137 -1.34 3.18 3.76
C ILE A 137 -2.61 3.99 3.99
N MET A 138 -3.60 3.81 3.13
CA MET A 138 -4.87 4.55 3.25
C MET A 138 -6.08 3.69 2.86
N PRO A 139 -7.21 3.85 3.55
CA PRO A 139 -8.47 3.26 3.11
C PRO A 139 -8.95 3.94 1.83
N VAL A 140 -9.63 3.17 0.99
CA VAL A 140 -10.32 3.62 -0.23
C VAL A 140 -11.78 3.26 -0.05
N GLN A 141 -12.69 4.21 -0.28
CA GLN A 141 -14.12 3.86 -0.24
C GLN A 141 -14.47 2.99 -1.44
N GLU A 142 -15.41 2.07 -1.29
CA GLU A 142 -15.82 1.15 -2.37
C GLU A 142 -16.23 1.91 -3.65
N GLY A 143 -17.01 2.99 -3.52
CA GLY A 143 -17.39 3.81 -4.67
C GLY A 143 -16.20 4.50 -5.37
N GLU A 144 -15.18 4.91 -4.61
CA GLU A 144 -13.94 5.48 -5.17
C GLU A 144 -13.09 4.39 -5.82
N TRP A 145 -13.02 3.20 -5.20
CA TRP A 145 -12.30 2.05 -5.74
C TRP A 145 -12.82 1.68 -7.14
N GLN A 146 -14.14 1.54 -7.30
CA GLN A 146 -14.72 1.15 -8.58
C GLN A 146 -14.42 2.17 -9.68
N GLN A 147 -14.51 3.47 -9.37
CA GLN A 147 -14.19 4.54 -10.31
C GLN A 147 -12.71 4.52 -10.71
N LEU A 148 -11.80 4.41 -9.74
CA LEU A 148 -10.36 4.35 -9.99
C LEU A 148 -9.98 3.10 -10.79
N TYR A 149 -10.57 1.97 -10.45
CA TYR A 149 -10.34 0.70 -11.14
C TYR A 149 -10.80 0.80 -12.60
N ALA A 150 -12.03 1.29 -12.85
CA ALA A 150 -12.54 1.48 -14.20
C ALA A 150 -11.66 2.45 -15.01
N ALA A 151 -11.25 3.56 -14.41
CA ALA A 151 -10.37 4.55 -15.05
C ALA A 151 -8.98 4.00 -15.37
N ALA A 152 -8.47 3.04 -14.59
CA ALA A 152 -7.17 2.41 -14.83
C ALA A 152 -7.21 1.26 -15.86
N LYS A 153 -8.39 0.70 -16.12
CA LYS A 153 -8.61 -0.39 -17.09
C LYS A 153 -8.99 0.11 -18.49
N GLY A 154 -9.58 1.30 -18.59
CA GLY A 154 -9.92 1.97 -19.85
C GLY A 154 -8.71 2.62 -20.49
#